data_AF-W4V4T7-F1
#
_entry.id   AF-W4V4T7-F1
#
_cell.length_a   1.000
_cell.length_b   1.000
_cell.length_c   1.000
_cell.angle_alpha   90.00
_cell.angle_beta   90.00
_cell.angle_gamma   90.00
#
_symmetry.space_group_name_H-M   'P 1'
#
loop_
_entity.id
_entity.type
_entity.pdbx_description
1 polymer ?
#
loop_
_entity_poly.entity_id
_entity_poly.type
_entity_poly.pdbx_seq_one_letter_code
_entity_poly.pdbx_strand_id
1 'polypeptide(L)' 'MNPWSNTIVIDRPNDTICNYWSLACEGDKAHIIIMQHVSKEHIDLFIEHLLDSQRNMN' A
#
# COMPACT_ATOMS: atom_id res chain seq x y z
N MET A 1 -0.01 12.80 -12.41
CA MET A 1 0.49 11.42 -12.31
C MET A 1 0.79 10.89 -13.70
N ASN A 2 1.79 10.01 -13.83
CA ASN A 2 2.13 9.37 -15.10
C ASN A 2 1.22 8.13 -15.29
N PRO A 3 0.35 8.09 -16.33
CA PRO A 3 -0.60 6.98 -16.53
C PRO A 3 0.06 5.64 -16.89
N TRP A 4 1.34 5.63 -17.26
CA TRP A 4 2.11 4.41 -17.54
C TRP A 4 3.06 4.03 -16.40
N SER A 5 2.98 4.73 -15.26
CA SER A 5 3.76 4.38 -14.08
C SER A 5 3.15 3.17 -13.39
N ASN A 6 4.01 2.28 -12.92
CA ASN A 6 3.67 1.18 -12.03
C ASN A 6 3.84 1.57 -10.55
N THR A 7 4.09 2.84 -10.24
CA THR A 7 4.19 3.34 -8.87
C THR A 7 2.88 3.97 -8.44
N ILE A 8 2.39 3.56 -7.28
CA ILE A 8 1.20 4.11 -6.62
C ILE A 8 1.66 4.86 -5.38
N VAL A 9 1.08 6.05 -5.16
CA VAL A 9 1.32 6.86 -3.97
C VAL A 9 0.01 7.01 -3.20
N ILE A 10 0.03 6.70 -1.91
CA ILE A 10 -1.12 6.80 -1.00
C ILE A 10 -0.73 7.56 0.27
N ASP A 11 -1.73 7.98 1.03
CA ASP A 11 -1.50 8.42 2.41
C ASP A 11 -0.91 7.27 3.22
N ARG A 12 0.07 7.59 4.07
CA ARG A 12 0.80 6.60 4.86
C ARG A 12 -0.17 5.87 5.80
N PRO A 13 -0.32 4.54 5.67
CA PRO A 13 -1.08 3.73 6.61
C PRO A 13 -0.42 3.72 8.00
N ASN A 14 -1.04 3.06 8.97
CA ASN A 14 -0.37 2.82 10.26
C ASN A 14 0.92 2.00 10.09
N ASP A 15 1.80 2.06 11.08
CA ASP A 15 3.12 1.43 11.03
C ASP A 15 3.04 -0.10 10.90
N THR A 16 1.99 -0.75 11.40
CA THR A 16 1.79 -2.20 11.27
C THR A 16 1.64 -2.60 9.81
N ILE A 17 0.81 -1.89 9.04
CA ILE A 17 0.63 -2.15 7.60
C ILE A 17 1.91 -1.81 6.84
N CYS A 18 2.54 -0.68 7.16
CA CYS A 18 3.78 -0.26 6.51
C CYS A 18 4.88 -1.32 6.67
N ASN A 19 5.05 -1.87 7.87
CA ASN A 19 6.06 -2.87 8.16
C ASN A 19 5.74 -4.24 7.53
N TYR A 20 4.49 -4.70 7.64
CA TYR A 20 4.09 -6.00 7.08
C TYR A 20 4.28 -6.06 5.56
N TRP A 21 3.86 -5.00 4.86
CA TRP A 21 3.96 -4.90 3.40
C TRP A 21 5.26 -4.22 2.92
N SER A 22 6.15 -3.84 3.83
CA SER A 22 7.43 -3.19 3.53
C SER A 22 7.29 -1.96 2.62
N LEU A 23 6.32 -1.10 2.94
CA LEU A 23 6.02 0.10 2.17
C LEU A 23 7.15 1.13 2.28
N ALA A 24 7.55 1.72 1.16
CA ALA A 24 8.49 2.83 1.17
C ALA A 24 7.76 4.10 1.64
N CYS A 25 8.11 4.61 2.82
CA CYS A 25 7.44 5.75 3.43
C CYS A 25 8.30 7.00 3.40
N GLU A 26 7.70 8.13 3.01
CA GLU A 26 8.32 9.46 3.05
C GLU A 26 7.31 10.44 3.66
N GLY A 27 7.59 10.92 4.87
CA GLY A 27 6.67 11.77 5.61
C GLY A 27 5.31 11.08 5.87
N ASP A 28 4.25 11.72 5.38
CA ASP A 28 2.86 11.27 5.45
C ASP A 28 2.42 10.45 4.22
N LYS A 29 3.34 10.07 3.33
CA LYS A 29 3.07 9.29 2.12
C LYS A 29 3.75 7.92 2.14
N ALA A 30 3.11 6.96 1.49
CA ALA A 30 3.67 5.65 1.20
C ALA A 30 3.66 5.39 -0.32
N HIS A 31 4.72 4.75 -0.81
CA HIS A 31 4.92 4.39 -2.20
C HIS A 31 4.90 2.88 -2.36
N ILE A 32 4.21 2.41 -3.40
CA ILE A 32 4.11 1.00 -3.78
C ILE A 32 4.56 0.89 -5.23
N ILE A 33 5.53 0.03 -5.50
CA ILE A 33 5.99 -0.25 -6.86
C ILE A 33 5.45 -1.62 -7.26
N ILE A 34 4.57 -1.65 -8.26
CA ILE A 34 4.01 -2.90 -8.78
C ILE A 34 5.05 -3.54 -9.70
N MET A 35 5.72 -4.57 -9.18
CA MET A 35 6.72 -5.37 -9.91
C MET A 35 6.06 -6.58 -10.59
N GLN A 36 6.75 -7.17 -11.56
CA GLN A 36 6.26 -8.29 -12.39
C GLN A 36 5.73 -9.52 -11.63
N HIS A 37 6.15 -9.75 -10.38
CA HIS A 37 5.69 -10.89 -9.56
C HIS A 37 4.42 -10.58 -8.77
N VAL A 38 4.01 -9.31 -8.71
CA VAL A 38 2.81 -8.87 -7.99
C VAL A 38 1.60 -9.17 -8.85
N SER A 39 0.76 -10.10 -8.39
CA SER A 39 -0.49 -10.45 -9.04
C SER A 39 -1.68 -9.65 -8.48
N LYS A 40 -2.84 -9.77 -9.13
CA LYS A 40 -4.08 -9.16 -8.65
C LYS A 40 -4.43 -9.61 -7.23
N GLU A 41 -4.24 -10.88 -6.91
CA GLU A 41 -4.56 -11.45 -5.60
C GLU A 41 -3.72 -10.81 -4.48
N HIS A 42 -2.45 -10.52 -4.74
CA HIS A 42 -1.60 -9.80 -3.78
C HIS A 42 -2.13 -8.38 -3.52
N ILE A 43 -2.60 -7.70 -4.58
CA ILE A 43 -3.17 -6.35 -4.47
C ILE A 43 -4.50 -6.39 -3.72
N ASP A 44 -5.36 -7.36 -4.03
CA ASP A 44 -6.65 -7.53 -3.33
C ASP A 44 -6.43 -7.76 -1.83
N LEU A 45 -5.48 -8.64 -1.47
CA LEU A 45 -5.13 -8.91 -0.07
C LEU A 45 -4.54 -7.67 0.64
N PHE A 46 -3.71 -6.89 -0.06
CA PHE A 46 -3.21 -5.63 0.47
C PHE A 46 -4.34 -4.64 0.77
N ILE A 47 -5.30 -4.50 -0.16
CA ILE A 47 -6.45 -3.62 0.00
C ILE A 47 -7.31 -4.08 1.19
N GLU A 48 -7.56 -5.38 1.33
CA GLU A 48 -8.31 -5.94 2.46
C GLU A 48 -7.65 -5.60 3.80
N HIS A 49 -6.35 -5.87 3.93
CA HIS A 49 -5.58 -5.55 5.14
C HIS A 49 -5.59 -4.05 5.43
N LEU A 50 -5.44 -3.22 4.40
CA LEU A 50 -5.46 -1.76 4.53
C LEU A 50 -6.81 -1.27 5.08
N LEU A 51 -7.92 -1.73 4.50
CA LEU A 51 -9.27 -1.36 4.91
C LEU A 51 -9.62 -1.86 6.31
N ASP A 52 -9.23 -3.09 6.66
CA ASP A 52 -9.44 -3.63 8.00
C ASP A 52 -8.69 -2.82 9.06
N SER A 53 -7.44 -2.44 8.76
CA SER A 53 -6.63 -1.62 9.66
C SER A 53 -7.23 -0.23 9.92
N GLN A 54 -7.94 0.33 8.94
CA GLN A 54 -8.63 1.62 9.07
C GLN A 54 -9.95 1.50 9.84
N ARG A 55 -10.65 0.36 9.73
CA ARG A 55 -11.89 0.10 10.47
C ARG A 55 -11.65 -0.05 11.97
N ASN A 56 -10.56 -0.72 12.34
CA ASN A 56 -10.19 -0.95 13.74
C ASN A 56 -9.67 0.30 14.49
N MET A 57 -9.62 1.46 13.82
CA MET A 57 -9.25 2.76 14.42
C MET A 57 -10.45 3.69 14.66
N ASN A 58 -11.69 3.24 14.39
CA ASN A 58 -12.93 4.00 14.67
C ASN A 58 -13.69 3.48 15.89
#